data_AF-A0A0F9FZL3-F1
#
_entry.id   AF-A0A0F9FZL3-F1
#
_cell.length_a   1.000
_cell.length_b   1.000
_cell.length_c   1.000
_cell.angle_alpha   90.00
_cell.angle_beta   90.00
_cell.angle_gamma   90.00
#
_symmetry.space_group_name_H-M   'P 1'
#
loop_
_entity.id
_entity.type
_entity.pdbx_description
1 polymer ?
#
loop_
_entity_poly.entity_id
_entity_poly.type
_entity_poly.pdbx_seq_one_letter_code
_entity_poly.pdbx_strand_id
1 'polypeptide(L)'
;MTEQMAIINEVGVGIRDVGRPVLWFTVHLMDEGAALNVFSWEEAREIIEAYGLYEVHSLNGKPCRVETGDGMIKYSGSVVL
;
A
#
# COMPACT_ATOMS: atom_id res chain seq x y z
N MET A 1 -16.82 -7.31 -2.17
CA MET A 1 -15.36 -7.23 -2.20
C MET A 1 -14.80 -8.44 -1.50
N THR A 2 -13.68 -8.98 -1.98
CA THR A 2 -13.00 -10.16 -1.46
C THR A 2 -11.62 -9.75 -0.97
N GLU A 3 -11.19 -10.24 0.19
CA GLU A 3 -9.84 -9.97 0.70
C GLU A 3 -8.83 -10.95 0.09
N GLN A 4 -7.68 -10.44 -0.34
CA GLN A 4 -6.59 -11.23 -0.92
C GLN A 4 -5.23 -10.75 -0.42
N MET A 5 -4.22 -11.61 -0.59
CA MET A 5 -2.82 -11.27 -0.29
C MET A 5 -2.17 -10.60 -1.49
N ALA A 6 -1.33 -9.61 -1.22
CA ALA A 6 -0.55 -8.90 -2.23
C ALA A 6 0.84 -8.54 -1.71
N ILE A 7 1.70 -8.05 -2.59
CA ILE A 7 3.03 -7.53 -2.26
C ILE A 7 3.09 -6.03 -2.56
N ILE A 8 3.63 -5.25 -1.64
CA ILE A 8 3.90 -3.82 -1.82
C ILE A 8 5.18 -3.63 -2.64
N ASN A 9 5.13 -2.77 -3.66
CA ASN A 9 6.26 -2.33 -4.49
C ASN A 9 6.16 -0.84 -4.82
N GLU A 10 7.22 -0.29 -5.43
CA GLU A 10 7.26 1.10 -5.95
C GLU A 10 6.86 2.16 -4.92
N VAL A 11 7.32 1.99 -3.68
CA VAL A 11 7.03 2.91 -2.58
C VAL A 11 7.66 4.27 -2.83
N GLY A 12 6.92 5.34 -2.60
CA GLY A 12 7.42 6.71 -2.68
C GLY A 12 6.69 7.69 -1.78
N VAL A 13 7.34 8.83 -1.53
CA VAL A 13 6.84 9.93 -0.70
C VAL A 13 7.06 11.25 -1.43
N GLY A 14 6.08 12.15 -1.37
CA GLY A 14 6.15 13.43 -2.09
C GLY A 14 4.77 13.96 -2.47
N ILE A 15 4.71 14.91 -3.41
CA ILE A 15 3.47 15.64 -3.76
C ILE A 15 2.64 14.90 -4.84
N ARG A 16 3.29 14.05 -5.64
CA ARG A 16 2.74 13.31 -6.80
C ARG A 16 1.79 14.17 -7.66
N ASP A 17 0.87 13.54 -8.39
CA ASP A 17 -0.16 14.16 -9.23
C ASP A 17 -1.40 14.63 -8.44
N VAL A 18 -1.43 14.38 -7.13
CA VAL A 18 -2.53 14.76 -6.22
C VAL A 18 -2.38 16.17 -5.62
N GLY A 19 -1.27 16.86 -5.90
CA GLY A 19 -1.05 18.25 -5.49
C GLY A 19 -0.88 18.46 -3.98
N ARG A 20 -0.65 17.39 -3.21
CA ARG A 20 -0.43 17.44 -1.76
C ARG A 20 0.57 16.36 -1.33
N PRO A 21 1.33 16.57 -0.24
CA PRO A 21 2.23 15.56 0.30
C PRO A 21 1.49 14.25 0.66
N VAL A 22 1.99 13.12 0.17
CA VAL A 22 1.42 11.77 0.31
C VAL A 22 2.51 10.70 0.41
N LEU A 23 2.14 9.56 0.96
CA LEU A 23 2.81 8.27 0.75
C LEU A 23 2.06 7.54 -0.37
N TRP A 24 2.76 6.85 -1.25
CA TRP A 24 2.14 5.94 -2.20
C TRP A 24 2.95 4.68 -2.38
N PHE A 25 2.28 3.62 -2.84
CA PHE A 25 2.92 2.40 -3.31
C PHE A 25 1.98 1.64 -4.25
N THR A 26 2.58 0.79 -5.09
CA THR A 26 1.85 -0.14 -5.94
C THR A 26 1.69 -1.46 -5.19
N VAL A 27 0.48 -2.04 -5.19
CA VAL A 27 0.26 -3.40 -4.69
C VAL A 27 0.13 -4.35 -5.87
N HIS A 28 0.79 -5.51 -5.80
CA HIS A 28 0.74 -6.56 -6.83
C HIS A 28 0.09 -7.81 -6.28
N LEU A 29 -0.96 -8.29 -6.94
CA LEU A 29 -1.55 -9.60 -6.69
C LEU A 29 -0.63 -10.70 -7.22
N MET A 30 -0.69 -11.88 -6.60
CA MET A 30 0.11 -13.05 -7.03
C MET A 30 -0.30 -13.54 -8.42
N ASP A 31 -1.59 -13.42 -8.76
CA ASP A 31 -2.22 -14.09 -9.90
C ASP A 31 -2.49 -13.15 -11.08
N GLU A 32 -1.71 -12.05 -11.16
CA GLU A 32 -1.86 -10.90 -12.07
C GLU A 32 -2.81 -9.80 -11.56
N GLY A 33 -2.36 -8.55 -11.66
CA GLY A 33 -3.09 -7.35 -11.21
C GLY A 33 -2.23 -6.45 -10.34
N ALA A 34 -2.20 -5.16 -10.66
CA ALA A 34 -1.49 -4.17 -9.88
C ALA A 34 -2.33 -2.89 -9.73
N ALA A 35 -2.23 -2.24 -8.58
CA ALA A 35 -2.89 -0.96 -8.36
C ALA A 35 -2.06 -0.02 -7.53
N LEU A 36 -2.04 1.24 -7.96
CA LEU A 36 -1.49 2.31 -7.17
C LEU A 36 -2.43 2.65 -6.02
N ASN A 37 -1.87 2.70 -4.81
CA ASN A 37 -2.55 3.21 -3.63
C ASN A 37 -1.84 4.46 -3.13
N VAL A 38 -2.62 5.51 -2.84
CA VAL A 38 -2.13 6.83 -2.42
C VAL A 38 -2.78 7.18 -1.10
N PHE A 39 -1.97 7.61 -0.14
CA PHE A 39 -2.37 7.79 1.25
C PHE A 39 -2.04 9.20 1.72
N SER A 40 -2.94 9.79 2.51
CA SER A 40 -2.63 11.00 3.27
C SER A 40 -1.55 10.72 4.32
N TRP A 41 -1.01 11.77 4.95
CA TRP A 41 0.01 11.57 6.00
C TRP A 41 -0.55 10.91 7.25
N GLU A 42 -1.83 11.11 7.56
CA GLU A 42 -2.53 10.43 8.65
C GLU A 42 -2.61 8.94 8.39
N GLU A 43 -3.05 8.54 7.19
CA GLU A 43 -3.10 7.14 6.76
C GLU A 43 -1.68 6.52 6.68
N ALA A 44 -0.71 7.29 6.17
CA ALA A 44 0.68 6.86 6.09
C ALA A 44 1.27 6.57 7.46
N ARG A 45 0.94 7.37 8.47
CA ARG A 45 1.37 7.14 9.85
C ARG A 45 0.88 5.79 10.37
N GLU A 46 -0.40 5.48 10.18
CA GLU A 46 -0.98 4.19 10.59
C GLU A 46 -0.26 3.02 9.91
N ILE A 47 0.06 3.14 8.63
CA ILE A 47 0.83 2.12 7.89
C ILE A 47 2.25 1.96 8.46
N ILE A 48 2.95 3.06 8.71
CA ILE A 48 4.32 3.05 9.26
C ILE A 48 4.35 2.38 10.64
N GLU A 49 3.39 2.73 11.51
CA GLU A 49 3.25 2.12 12.84
C GLU A 49 2.91 0.63 12.73
N ALA A 50 1.99 0.24 11.83
CA ALA A 50 1.57 -1.14 11.65
C ALA A 50 2.69 -2.08 11.15
N TYR A 51 3.64 -1.57 10.36
CA TYR A 51 4.81 -2.32 9.90
C TYR A 51 6.06 -2.13 10.76
N GLY A 52 6.01 -1.27 11.80
CA GLY A 52 7.14 -0.98 12.69
C GLY A 52 8.35 -0.38 11.96
N LEU A 53 8.11 0.57 11.06
CA LEU A 53 9.13 1.06 10.14
C LEU A 53 9.86 2.31 10.63
N TYR A 54 11.17 2.32 10.44
CA TYR A 54 12.01 3.51 10.56
C TYR A 54 12.26 4.20 9.22
N GLU A 55 12.18 3.44 8.12
CA GLU A 55 12.38 3.92 6.75
C GLU A 55 11.25 3.44 5.85
N VAL A 56 10.54 4.36 5.19
CA VAL A 56 9.35 4.06 4.37
C VAL A 56 9.63 3.11 3.20
N HIS A 57 10.80 3.20 2.56
CA HIS A 57 11.15 2.32 1.45
C HIS A 57 11.30 0.85 1.87
N SER A 58 11.40 0.57 3.17
CA SER A 58 11.36 -0.79 3.72
C SER A 58 9.97 -1.45 3.59
N LEU A 59 8.95 -0.74 3.10
CA LEU A 59 7.69 -1.31 2.66
C LEU A 59 7.84 -2.16 1.38
N ASN A 60 8.84 -1.91 0.54
CA ASN A 60 9.03 -2.69 -0.67
C ASN A 60 9.25 -4.18 -0.34
N GLY A 61 8.51 -5.04 -1.03
CA GLY A 61 8.51 -6.49 -0.82
C GLY A 61 7.72 -6.95 0.42
N LYS A 62 7.09 -6.06 1.18
CA LYS A 62 6.28 -6.46 2.34
C LYS A 62 4.94 -7.06 1.88
N PRO A 63 4.48 -8.15 2.51
CA PRO A 63 3.16 -8.70 2.26
C PRO A 63 2.08 -7.81 2.89
N CYS A 64 0.99 -7.61 2.17
CA CYS A 64 -0.17 -6.85 2.64
C CYS A 64 -1.48 -7.56 2.29
N ARG A 65 -2.55 -7.12 2.92
CA ARG A 65 -3.92 -7.46 2.54
C ARG A 65 -4.49 -6.39 1.63
N VAL A 66 -5.29 -6.82 0.66
CA VAL A 66 -6.02 -5.94 -0.25
C VAL A 66 -7.48 -6.38 -0.38
N GLU A 67 -8.37 -5.42 -0.55
CA GLU A 67 -9.75 -5.66 -1.00
C GLU A 67 -9.80 -5.62 -2.53
N THR A 68 -10.37 -6.66 -3.15
CA THR A 68 -10.60 -6.74 -4.60
C THR A 68 -12.08 -6.79 -4.93
N GLY A 69 -12.49 -6.10 -5.99
CA GLY A 69 -13.87 -6.07 -6.46
C GLY A 69 -14.11 -4.93 -7.45
N ASP A 70 -15.07 -5.10 -8.36
CA ASP A 70 -15.45 -4.06 -9.34
C ASP A 70 -14.29 -3.48 -10.16
N GLY A 71 -13.27 -4.30 -10.44
CA GLY A 71 -12.05 -3.87 -11.15
C GLY A 71 -11.08 -3.02 -10.32
N MET A 72 -11.31 -2.91 -9.00
CA MET A 72 -10.46 -2.18 -8.06
C MET A 72 -9.65 -3.13 -7.18
N ILE A 73 -8.45 -2.68 -6.80
CA ILE A 73 -7.58 -3.32 -5.81
C ILE A 73 -7.16 -2.23 -4.82
N LYS A 74 -7.55 -2.37 -3.56
CA LYS A 74 -7.29 -1.37 -2.52
C LYS A 74 -6.54 -2.01 -1.35
N TYR A 75 -5.49 -1.36 -0.87
CA TYR A 75 -4.81 -1.75 0.36
C TYR A 75 -5.80 -1.75 1.54
N SER A 76 -5.85 -2.86 2.30
CA SER A 76 -6.73 -3.02 3.46
C SER A 76 -5.97 -3.22 4.78
N GLY A 77 -4.67 -3.52 4.74
CA GLY A 77 -3.86 -3.58 5.96
C GLY A 77 -2.57 -4.39 5.86
N SER A 78 -1.80 -4.36 6.94
CA SER A 78 -0.61 -5.20 7.09
C SER A 78 -0.96 -6.66 7.38
N VAL A 79 -0.02 -7.54 7.09
CA VAL A 79 -0.05 -8.94 7.49
C VAL A 79 0.78 -9.07 8.76
N VAL A 80 0.15 -9.43 9.87
CA VAL A 80 0.86 -9.74 11.12
C VAL A 80 1.19 -11.23 11.07
N LEU A 81 2.48 -11.55 11.10
CA LEU A 81 2.99 -12.92 11.25
C LEU A 81 3.16 -13.26 12.74
#